data_AF-A0A7C0VLI0-F1
#
_entry.id   AF-A0A7C0VLI0-F1
#
_cell.length_a   1.000
_cell.length_b   1.000
_cell.length_c   1.000
_cell.angle_alpha   90.00
_cell.angle_beta   90.00
_cell.angle_gamma   90.00
#
_symmetry.space_group_name_H-M   'P 1'
#
loop_
_entity.id
_entity.type
_entity.pdbx_description
1 polymer ?
#
loop_
_entity_poly.entity_id
_entity_poly.type
_entity_poly.pdbx_seq_one_letter_code
_entity_poly.pdbx_strand_id
1 'polypeptide(L)'
;MSLAKRILSIITIISVSVMLAGGALPARAEDTDDLAQQLAQLQQLLQQLCQSYYDATGEVLAGCEDYVSAEQPAPSGEWPAGIPEGFRFEKNLKYGMSDPDVKYLQILLNTDPDTKVAETGAGSPGNE
;
A
#
# COMPACT_ATOMS: atom_id res chain seq x y z
N MET A 1 37.59 -18.22 23.61
CA MET A 1 36.48 -17.98 24.55
C MET A 1 35.29 -18.83 24.15
N SER A 2 34.70 -19.57 25.09
CA SER A 2 33.55 -20.44 24.82
C SER A 2 32.39 -19.64 24.21
N LEU A 3 31.73 -20.22 23.19
CA LEU A 3 30.59 -19.64 22.45
C LEU A 3 29.52 -19.05 23.39
N ALA A 4 29.29 -19.67 24.54
CA ALA A 4 28.35 -19.19 25.56
C ALA A 4 28.71 -17.78 26.10
N LYS A 5 30.01 -17.46 26.20
CA LYS A 5 30.51 -16.17 26.68
C LYS A 5 30.39 -15.07 25.62
N ARG A 6 30.36 -15.44 24.34
CA ARG A 6 30.15 -14.52 23.20
C ARG A 6 28.67 -14.15 23.05
N ILE A 7 27.77 -15.12 23.22
CA ILE A 7 26.31 -14.91 23.14
C ILE A 7 25.82 -14.02 24.28
N LEU A 8 26.29 -14.26 25.51
CA LEU A 8 25.90 -13.46 26.67
C LEU A 8 26.35 -11.99 26.54
N SER A 9 27.55 -11.76 25.99
CA SER A 9 28.11 -10.41 25.81
C SER A 9 27.38 -9.59 24.73
N ILE A 10 26.81 -10.25 23.71
CA ILE A 10 26.05 -9.55 22.65
C ILE A 10 24.68 -9.11 23.18
N ILE A 11 24.04 -9.93 24.02
CA ILE A 11 22.71 -9.63 24.57
C ILE A 11 22.76 -8.43 25.55
N THR A 12 23.81 -8.31 26.37
CA THR A 12 23.91 -7.20 27.34
C THR A 12 24.15 -5.84 26.68
N ILE A 13 24.80 -5.81 25.51
CA ILE A 13 25.06 -4.56 24.76
C ILE A 13 23.78 -4.07 24.08
N ILE A 14 22.94 -4.98 23.55
CA ILE A 14 21.69 -4.61 22.88
C ILE A 14 20.70 -3.95 23.87
N SER A 15 20.62 -4.41 25.12
CA SER A 15 19.72 -3.82 26.12
C SER A 15 20.14 -2.43 26.61
N VAL A 16 21.42 -2.07 26.54
CA VAL A 16 21.91 -0.77 27.05
C VAL A 16 21.72 0.36 26.03
N SER A 17 21.58 0.05 24.73
CA SER A 17 21.35 1.07 23.70
C SER A 17 19.91 1.60 23.64
N VAL A 18 18.95 1.00 24.35
CA VAL A 18 17.53 1.36 24.24
C VAL A 18 17.09 2.44 25.25
N MET A 19 17.87 2.72 26.30
CA MET A 19 17.40 3.54 27.43
C MET A 19 18.07 4.91 27.62
N LEU A 20 18.77 5.47 26.62
CA LEU A 20 19.45 6.76 26.78
C LEU A 20 19.26 7.76 25.62
N ALA A 21 18.11 7.72 24.95
CA ALA A 21 17.67 8.78 24.04
C ALA A 21 16.23 9.19 24.33
N GLY A 22 15.98 9.67 25.55
CA GLY A 22 14.83 10.51 25.85
C GLY A 22 15.09 11.91 25.26
N GLY A 23 14.32 12.27 24.24
CA GLY A 23 14.37 13.60 23.65
C GLY A 23 13.47 13.66 22.43
N ALA A 24 12.27 14.23 22.61
CA ALA A 24 11.32 14.66 21.59
C ALA A 24 11.57 14.08 20.19
N LEU A 25 10.97 12.91 19.91
CA LEU A 25 10.73 12.56 18.52
C LEU A 25 9.76 13.63 17.99
N PRO A 26 10.14 14.51 17.04
CA PRO A 26 9.11 14.98 16.14
C PRO A 26 8.47 13.70 15.61
N ALA A 27 7.15 13.59 15.70
CA ALA A 27 6.46 12.72 14.76
C ALA A 27 6.90 13.25 13.39
N ARG A 28 7.93 12.63 12.78
CA ARG A 28 8.06 12.68 11.33
C ARG A 28 6.71 12.14 10.91
N ALA A 29 5.89 13.00 10.33
CA ALA A 29 4.94 12.52 9.36
C ALA A 29 5.80 11.63 8.45
N GLU A 30 5.65 10.30 8.58
CA GLU A 30 5.96 9.44 7.46
C GLU A 30 5.08 10.02 6.36
N ASP A 31 5.72 10.72 5.44
CA ASP A 31 5.03 11.34 4.33
C ASP A 31 4.25 10.20 3.67
N THR A 32 2.99 10.43 3.28
CA THR A 32 2.19 9.36 2.66
C THR A 32 2.90 8.76 1.45
N ASP A 33 3.80 9.55 0.85
CA ASP A 33 4.72 9.16 -0.21
C ASP A 33 5.75 8.10 0.22
N ASP A 34 6.34 8.21 1.43
CA ASP A 34 7.29 7.23 1.96
C ASP A 34 6.59 5.88 2.20
N LEU A 35 5.36 5.90 2.72
CA LEU A 35 4.58 4.68 2.97
C LEU A 35 4.16 4.00 1.66
N ALA A 36 3.75 4.78 0.65
CA ALA A 36 3.43 4.26 -0.67
C ALA A 36 4.66 3.61 -1.34
N GLN A 37 5.83 4.23 -1.21
CA GLN A 37 7.10 3.67 -1.70
C GLN A 37 7.45 2.36 -0.98
N GLN A 38 7.27 2.30 0.34
CA GLN A 38 7.48 1.07 1.10
C GLN A 38 6.54 -0.05 0.64
N LEU A 39 5.28 0.28 0.37
CA LEU A 39 4.27 -0.69 -0.08
C LEU A 39 4.61 -1.24 -1.48
N ALA A 40 5.08 -0.38 -2.39
CA ALA A 40 5.57 -0.79 -3.71
C ALA A 40 6.82 -1.68 -3.62
N GLN A 41 7.76 -1.35 -2.72
CA GLN A 41 8.96 -2.15 -2.51
C GLN A 41 8.63 -3.54 -1.96
N LEU A 42 7.68 -3.62 -1.02
CA LEU A 42 7.23 -4.90 -0.45
C LEU A 42 6.58 -5.77 -1.54
N GLN A 43 5.74 -5.19 -2.38
CA GLN A 43 5.11 -5.91 -3.50
C GLN A 43 6.15 -6.50 -4.47
N GLN A 44 7.20 -5.73 -4.81
CA GLN A 44 8.31 -6.24 -5.65
C GLN A 44 9.04 -7.43 -5.00
N LEU A 45 9.26 -7.36 -3.68
CA LEU A 45 9.94 -8.44 -2.95
C LEU A 45 9.11 -9.72 -2.87
N LEU A 46 7.79 -9.60 -2.69
CA LEU A 46 6.88 -10.75 -2.73
C LEU A 46 6.92 -11.44 -4.10
N GLN A 47 6.89 -10.67 -5.18
CA GLN A 47 6.92 -11.20 -6.55
C GLN A 47 8.24 -11.95 -6.83
N GLN A 48 9.38 -11.39 -6.41
CA GLN A 48 10.68 -12.06 -6.52
C GLN A 48 10.73 -13.39 -5.76
N LEU A 49 10.16 -13.42 -4.54
CA LEU A 49 10.15 -14.63 -3.71
C LEU A 49 9.28 -15.73 -4.34
N CYS A 50 8.09 -15.37 -4.82
CA CYS A 50 7.16 -16.31 -5.45
C CYS A 50 7.77 -16.93 -6.73
N GLN A 51 8.41 -16.12 -7.58
CA GLN A 51 9.07 -16.61 -8.79
C GLN A 51 10.24 -17.56 -8.46
N SER A 52 11.08 -17.18 -7.49
CA SER A 52 12.20 -18.02 -7.05
C SER A 52 11.75 -19.38 -6.51
N TYR A 53 10.58 -19.45 -5.86
CA TYR A 53 10.02 -20.69 -5.37
C TYR A 53 9.55 -21.57 -6.54
N TYR A 54 8.77 -21.00 -7.48
CA TYR A 54 8.28 -21.71 -8.65
C TYR A 54 9.42 -22.28 -9.51
N ASP A 55 10.48 -21.50 -9.75
CA ASP A 55 11.64 -21.95 -10.53
C ASP A 55 12.37 -23.13 -9.85
N ALA A 56 12.35 -23.19 -8.52
CA ALA A 56 13.04 -24.22 -7.74
C ALA A 56 12.21 -25.51 -7.59
N THR A 57 10.89 -25.41 -7.45
CA THR A 57 10.02 -26.54 -7.09
C THR A 57 9.09 -26.97 -8.23
N GLY A 58 8.82 -26.09 -9.20
CA GLY A 58 7.76 -26.27 -10.19
C GLY A 58 6.34 -26.16 -9.61
N GLU A 59 6.21 -25.75 -8.34
CA GLU A 59 4.96 -25.67 -7.60
C GLU A 59 4.64 -24.21 -7.25
N VAL A 60 3.37 -23.82 -7.33
CA VAL A 60 2.92 -22.47 -6.95
C VAL A 60 2.59 -22.46 -5.46
N LEU A 61 3.26 -21.59 -4.70
CA LEU A 61 3.01 -21.41 -3.27
C LEU A 61 1.60 -20.82 -3.05
N ALA A 62 0.84 -21.34 -2.07
CA ALA A 62 -0.48 -20.83 -1.75
C ALA A 62 -0.43 -19.34 -1.35
N GLY A 63 -1.23 -18.50 -2.00
CA GLY A 63 -1.20 -17.03 -1.86
C GLY A 63 -0.26 -16.32 -2.86
N CYS A 64 0.51 -17.06 -3.66
CA CYS A 64 1.32 -16.54 -4.75
C CYS A 64 0.64 -16.68 -6.13
N GLU A 65 -0.63 -17.14 -6.19
CA GLU A 65 -1.29 -17.47 -7.47
C GLU A 65 -1.34 -16.29 -8.44
N ASP A 66 -1.42 -15.06 -7.92
CA ASP A 66 -1.48 -13.83 -8.69
C ASP A 66 -0.09 -13.28 -9.09
N TYR A 67 0.97 -13.78 -8.44
CA TYR A 67 2.33 -13.23 -8.54
C TYR A 67 3.26 -14.05 -9.47
N VAL A 68 2.79 -15.19 -10.00
CA VAL A 68 3.53 -16.09 -10.90
C VAL A 68 2.79 -16.17 -12.25
N SER A 69 2.86 -15.10 -13.05
CA SER A 69 2.48 -15.11 -14.47
C SER A 69 3.19 -13.98 -15.21
N ALA A 70 3.78 -14.30 -16.37
CA ALA A 70 4.61 -13.41 -17.18
C ALA A 70 3.84 -12.29 -17.91
N GLU A 71 2.56 -12.12 -17.63
CA GLU A 71 1.79 -10.97 -18.06
C GLU A 71 1.10 -10.44 -16.81
N GLN A 72 1.74 -9.47 -16.17
CA GLN A 72 1.17 -8.77 -15.03
C GLN A 72 0.07 -7.86 -15.58
N PRO A 73 -1.24 -8.14 -15.40
CA PRO A 73 -2.19 -7.04 -15.38
C PRO A 73 -1.70 -6.12 -14.25
N ALA A 74 -1.64 -4.82 -14.53
CA ALA A 74 -1.23 -3.81 -13.56
C ALA A 74 -1.89 -4.08 -12.20
N PRO A 75 -1.16 -3.86 -11.08
CA PRO A 75 -1.60 -4.27 -9.75
C PRO A 75 -3.05 -3.87 -9.56
N SER A 76 -3.93 -4.80 -9.18
CA SER A 76 -5.38 -4.57 -9.01
C SER A 76 -5.74 -3.63 -7.84
N GLY A 77 -4.79 -2.80 -7.40
CA GLY A 77 -5.02 -1.51 -6.73
C GLY A 77 -5.17 -0.33 -7.70
N GLU A 78 -4.93 -0.53 -9.00
CA GLU A 78 -5.39 0.36 -10.06
C GLU A 78 -6.90 0.19 -10.20
N TRP A 79 -7.64 0.93 -9.39
CA TRP A 79 -8.91 1.45 -9.87
C TRP A 79 -8.57 2.22 -11.16
N PRO A 80 -9.27 1.99 -12.28
CA PRO A 80 -8.99 2.70 -13.52
C PRO A 80 -8.90 4.19 -13.20
N ALA A 81 -7.91 4.88 -13.77
CA ALA A 81 -7.61 6.29 -13.54
C ALA A 81 -8.71 7.21 -14.13
N GLY A 82 -9.98 6.88 -13.88
CA GLY A 82 -11.15 7.41 -14.53
C GLY A 82 -12.34 6.47 -14.44
N ILE A 83 -13.43 6.89 -15.05
CA ILE A 83 -14.69 6.16 -15.10
C ILE A 83 -14.62 5.14 -16.25
N PRO A 84 -14.94 3.84 -16.03
CA PRO A 84 -14.93 2.83 -17.09
C PRO A 84 -15.84 3.21 -18.27
N GLU A 85 -15.44 2.86 -19.49
CA GLU A 85 -16.29 3.05 -20.66
C GLU A 85 -17.61 2.26 -20.50
N GLY A 86 -18.74 2.94 -20.71
CA GLY A 86 -20.06 2.33 -20.57
C GLY A 86 -20.54 2.18 -19.12
N PHE A 87 -19.81 2.70 -18.12
CA PHE A 87 -20.26 2.74 -16.73
C PHE A 87 -21.61 3.45 -16.60
N ARG A 88 -22.49 2.88 -15.76
CA ARG A 88 -23.80 3.43 -15.41
C ARG A 88 -24.07 3.21 -13.93
N PHE A 89 -24.64 4.22 -13.28
CA PHE A 89 -25.15 4.07 -11.94
C PHE A 89 -26.39 3.18 -11.94
N GLU A 90 -26.31 2.03 -11.27
CA GLU A 90 -27.43 1.08 -11.14
C GLU A 90 -28.24 1.30 -9.86
N LYS A 91 -27.71 2.09 -8.92
CA LYS A 91 -28.33 2.39 -7.62
C LYS A 91 -28.26 3.88 -7.30
N ASN A 92 -29.19 4.31 -6.45
CA ASN A 92 -29.12 5.64 -5.85
C ASN A 92 -27.98 5.69 -4.83
N LEU A 93 -27.13 6.70 -4.98
CA LEU A 93 -26.10 7.04 -4.00
C LEU A 93 -26.71 7.89 -2.88
N LYS A 94 -26.30 7.64 -1.64
CA LYS A 94 -26.72 8.41 -0.47
C LYS A 94 -25.53 8.69 0.44
N TYR A 95 -25.67 9.71 1.27
CA TYR A 95 -24.67 10.08 2.25
C TYR A 95 -24.27 8.88 3.13
N GLY A 96 -22.97 8.75 3.37
CA GLY A 96 -22.39 7.67 4.17
C GLY A 96 -22.18 6.35 3.41
N MET A 97 -22.44 6.29 2.10
CA MET A 97 -21.98 5.16 1.27
C MET A 97 -20.48 5.23 1.02
N SER A 98 -19.84 4.06 0.91
CA SER A 98 -18.42 3.91 0.59
C SER A 98 -18.28 2.80 -0.45
N ASP A 99 -18.68 3.14 -1.67
CA ASP A 99 -18.78 2.23 -2.81
C ASP A 99 -17.98 2.80 -4.01
N PRO A 100 -17.57 1.98 -4.99
CA PRO A 100 -16.91 2.45 -6.21
C PRO A 100 -17.69 3.53 -6.97
N ASP A 101 -19.02 3.43 -6.98
CA ASP A 101 -19.91 4.42 -7.56
C ASP A 101 -19.73 5.81 -6.94
N VAL A 102 -19.48 5.90 -5.63
CA VAL A 102 -19.25 7.18 -4.94
C VAL A 102 -17.96 7.82 -5.45
N LYS A 103 -16.91 7.01 -5.62
CA LYS A 103 -15.64 7.45 -6.19
C LYS A 103 -15.81 7.95 -7.62
N TYR A 104 -16.53 7.22 -8.48
CA TYR A 104 -16.80 7.68 -9.85
C TYR A 104 -17.63 8.96 -9.89
N LEU A 105 -18.56 9.15 -8.96
CA LEU A 105 -19.28 10.40 -8.81
C LEU A 105 -18.33 11.54 -8.43
N GLN A 106 -17.45 11.35 -7.45
CA GLN A 106 -16.49 12.37 -7.03
C GLN A 106 -15.51 12.72 -8.17
N ILE A 107 -15.01 11.72 -8.92
CA ILE A 107 -14.17 11.93 -10.10
C ILE A 107 -14.91 12.82 -11.12
N LEU A 108 -16.18 12.51 -11.41
CA LEU A 108 -16.99 13.30 -12.34
C LEU A 108 -17.19 14.73 -11.85
N LEU A 109 -17.57 14.90 -10.58
CA LEU A 109 -17.84 16.21 -9.97
C LEU A 109 -16.60 17.09 -9.91
N ASN A 110 -15.43 16.50 -9.70
CA ASN A 110 -14.15 17.21 -9.64
C ASN A 110 -13.66 17.71 -11.02
N THR A 111 -14.31 17.31 -12.13
CA THR A 111 -13.97 17.84 -13.47
C THR A 111 -14.46 19.27 -13.71
N ASP A 112 -15.48 19.71 -12.98
CA ASP A 112 -16.09 21.04 -13.11
C ASP A 112 -15.84 21.86 -11.83
N PRO A 113 -15.29 23.09 -11.92
CA PRO A 113 -15.04 23.93 -10.76
C PRO A 113 -16.30 24.27 -9.94
N ASP A 114 -17.48 24.33 -10.56
CA ASP A 114 -18.73 24.65 -9.87
C ASP A 114 -19.31 23.44 -9.11
N THR A 115 -18.87 22.22 -9.44
CA THR A 115 -19.34 20.98 -8.79
C THR A 115 -18.27 20.26 -7.98
N LYS A 116 -17.05 20.81 -7.93
CA LYS A 116 -15.92 20.21 -7.21
C LYS A 116 -16.28 19.92 -5.75
N VAL A 117 -15.95 18.71 -5.30
CA VAL A 117 -16.33 18.23 -3.97
C VAL A 117 -15.47 18.87 -2.88
N ALA A 118 -14.16 18.95 -3.12
CA ALA A 118 -13.21 19.59 -2.22
C ALA A 118 -11.96 20.08 -2.98
N GLU A 119 -11.34 21.14 -2.50
CA GLU A 119 -10.06 21.62 -3.04
C GLU A 119 -8.87 20.77 -2.57
N THR A 120 -8.94 20.22 -1.35
CA THR A 120 -7.88 19.42 -0.73
C THR A 120 -8.44 18.36 0.20
N GLY A 121 -7.72 17.27 0.43
CA GLY A 121 -8.12 16.21 1.35
C GLY A 121 -9.14 15.24 0.75
N ALA A 122 -9.90 14.53 1.58
CA ALA A 122 -10.86 13.52 1.11
C ALA A 122 -11.90 14.11 0.14
N GLY A 123 -12.11 13.45 -0.99
CA GLY A 123 -12.99 13.90 -2.07
C GLY A 123 -12.40 14.95 -3.01
N SER A 124 -11.18 15.43 -2.78
CA SER A 124 -10.49 16.34 -3.72
C SER A 124 -9.94 15.60 -4.94
N PRO A 125 -9.57 16.30 -6.03
CA PRO A 125 -8.98 15.65 -7.21
C PRO A 125 -7.80 14.75 -6.84
N GLY A 126 -7.89 13.46 -7.19
CA GLY A 126 -6.87 12.46 -6.86
C GLY A 126 -6.97 11.87 -5.44
N ASN A 127 -7.96 12.28 -4.65
CA ASN A 127 -8.23 11.81 -3.29
C ASN A 127 -9.71 11.44 -3.11
N GLU A 128 -10.37 11.00 -4.18
CA GLU A 128 -11.78 10.56 -4.18
C GLU A 128 -12.04 9.33 -3.29
#